data_AF-A0A2U1KA67-F1
#
_entry.id   AF-A0A2U1KA67-F1
#
_cell.length_a   1.000
_cell.length_b   1.000
_cell.length_c   1.000
_cell.angle_alpha   90.00
_cell.angle_beta   90.00
_cell.angle_gamma   90.00
#
_symmetry.space_group_name_H-M   'P 1'
#
loop_
_entity.id
_entity.type
_entity.pdbx_description
1 polymer ?
#
loop_
_entity_poly.entity_id
_entity_poly.type
_entity_poly.pdbx_seq_one_letter_code
_entity_poly.pdbx_strand_id
1 'polypeptide(L)'
;MLTEEEFEEHRSKQNDDPFVCTKLEGIVCDSPADIEYDSSRPWVMDKPNIPKTPKGFQRVSVMRRDYSKMDVQYVTPDGTMVRSKPGIIAYLEEHPEYSDISPTDFCFTSPKVVRETIPEHIEKKSPCGSVKKQKKV
;
A
#
# COMPACT_ATOMS: atom_id res chain seq x y z
N MET A 1 -5.74 -17.95 9.03
CA MET A 1 -5.57 -16.62 8.43
C MET A 1 -4.22 -16.10 8.91
N LEU A 2 -3.34 -15.67 8.01
CA LEU A 2 -2.03 -15.14 8.43
C LEU A 2 -2.21 -13.84 9.21
N THR A 3 -1.33 -13.61 10.17
CA THR A 3 -1.18 -12.33 10.87
C THR A 3 -0.55 -11.28 9.94
N GLU A 4 -0.67 -10.00 10.30
CA GLU A 4 -0.02 -8.90 9.56
C GLU A 4 1.50 -9.09 9.49
N GLU A 5 2.13 -9.51 10.60
CA GLU A 5 3.57 -9.74 10.69
C GLU A 5 4.07 -10.87 9.77
N GLU A 6 3.31 -11.97 9.69
CA GLU A 6 3.61 -13.08 8.78
C GLU A 6 3.43 -12.67 7.30
N PHE A 7 2.40 -11.87 7.01
CA PHE A 7 2.23 -11.31 5.67
C PHE A 7 3.42 -10.40 5.28
N GLU A 8 3.85 -9.52 6.19
CA GLU A 8 5.01 -8.66 5.94
C GLU A 8 6.31 -9.46 5.75
N GLU A 9 6.49 -10.56 6.50
CA GLU A 9 7.62 -11.47 6.32
C GLU A 9 7.67 -12.03 4.90
N HIS A 10 6.58 -12.63 4.41
CA HIS A 10 6.52 -13.18 3.05
C HIS A 10 6.73 -12.10 1.99
N ARG A 11 6.08 -10.93 2.14
CA ARG A 11 6.25 -9.80 1.23
C ARG A 11 7.70 -9.30 1.18
N SER A 12 8.40 -9.29 2.31
CA SER A 12 9.79 -8.81 2.41
C SER A 12 10.79 -9.70 1.67
N LYS A 13 10.46 -10.98 1.49
CA LYS A 13 11.32 -12.00 0.88
C LYS A 13 10.82 -12.50 -0.46
N GLN A 14 9.84 -11.84 -1.08
CA GLN A 14 9.11 -12.33 -2.26
C GLN A 14 10.00 -12.85 -3.40
N ASN A 15 11.15 -12.22 -3.68
CA ASN A 15 12.06 -12.69 -4.75
C ASN A 15 12.97 -13.84 -4.32
N ASP A 16 13.40 -13.87 -3.05
CA ASP A 16 14.37 -14.85 -2.55
C ASP A 16 13.67 -16.12 -2.06
N ASP A 17 12.52 -15.95 -1.41
CA ASP A 17 11.65 -17.01 -0.92
C ASP A 17 10.18 -16.73 -1.30
N PRO A 18 9.80 -16.93 -2.58
CA PRO A 18 8.42 -16.73 -3.03
C PRO A 18 7.44 -17.54 -2.20
N PHE A 19 6.29 -16.95 -1.89
CA PHE A 19 5.22 -17.67 -1.21
C PHE A 19 4.68 -18.81 -2.09
N VAL A 20 4.56 -20.00 -1.51
CA VAL A 20 3.89 -21.16 -2.11
C VAL A 20 2.99 -21.73 -1.03
N CYS A 21 1.72 -21.95 -1.35
CA CYS A 21 0.72 -22.38 -0.35
C CYS A 21 1.12 -23.67 0.40
N THR A 22 1.83 -24.59 -0.26
CA THR A 22 2.31 -25.84 0.35
C THR A 22 3.29 -25.65 1.50
N LYS A 23 3.82 -24.44 1.70
CA LYS A 23 4.66 -24.09 2.85
C LYS A 23 3.87 -24.00 4.16
N LEU A 24 2.55 -23.83 4.10
CA LEU A 24 1.71 -23.71 5.29
C LEU A 24 1.14 -25.08 5.65
N GLU A 25 1.53 -25.59 6.81
CA GLU A 25 1.02 -26.85 7.33
C GLU A 25 -0.49 -26.76 7.62
N GLY A 26 -1.25 -27.80 7.26
CA GLY A 26 -2.67 -27.87 7.51
C GLY A 26 -3.57 -27.04 6.58
N ILE A 27 -3.02 -26.47 5.49
CA ILE A 27 -3.79 -25.72 4.48
C ILE A 27 -4.00 -26.58 3.22
N VAL A 28 -5.20 -26.49 2.65
CA VAL A 28 -5.56 -27.06 1.35
C VAL A 28 -5.45 -25.97 0.30
N CYS A 29 -4.52 -26.12 -0.65
CA CYS A 29 -4.23 -25.08 -1.64
C CYS A 29 -5.27 -24.94 -2.76
N ASP A 30 -6.03 -26.01 -3.03
CA ASP A 30 -7.07 -26.02 -4.07
C ASP A 30 -8.44 -25.55 -3.55
N SER A 31 -8.46 -24.78 -2.45
CA SER A 31 -9.69 -24.14 -1.98
C SER A 31 -10.09 -23.00 -2.94
N PRO A 32 -11.40 -22.81 -3.21
CA PRO A 32 -11.86 -21.65 -3.95
C PRO A 32 -11.43 -20.35 -3.27
N ALA A 33 -11.14 -19.32 -4.06
CA ALA A 33 -10.73 -18.03 -3.53
C ALA A 33 -11.93 -17.33 -2.84
N ASP A 34 -11.67 -16.65 -1.72
CA ASP A 34 -12.70 -15.83 -1.07
C ASP A 34 -13.09 -14.61 -1.90
N ILE A 35 -12.17 -14.16 -2.76
CA ILE A 35 -12.35 -13.02 -3.68
C ILE A 35 -11.81 -13.39 -5.07
N GLU A 36 -12.63 -13.16 -6.09
CA GLU A 36 -12.26 -13.42 -7.47
C GLU A 36 -11.52 -12.22 -8.07
N TYR A 37 -10.49 -12.50 -8.87
CA TYR A 37 -9.74 -11.48 -9.59
C TYR A 37 -10.57 -10.93 -10.77
N ASP A 38 -11.46 -9.99 -10.45
CA ASP A 38 -12.39 -9.36 -11.38
C ASP A 38 -12.45 -7.84 -11.19
N SER A 39 -13.37 -7.18 -11.90
CA SER A 39 -13.63 -5.74 -11.81
C SER A 39 -14.72 -5.37 -10.79
N SER A 40 -15.10 -6.28 -9.89
CA SER A 40 -16.02 -5.99 -8.79
C SER A 40 -15.41 -5.05 -7.75
N ARG A 41 -14.08 -5.02 -7.66
CA ARG A 41 -13.30 -4.16 -6.78
C ARG A 41 -11.93 -3.83 -7.38
N PRO A 42 -11.32 -2.68 -7.04
CA PRO A 42 -9.97 -2.38 -7.48
C PRO A 42 -8.95 -3.31 -6.81
N TRP A 43 -8.05 -3.84 -7.62
CA TRP A 43 -6.90 -4.61 -7.18
C TRP A 43 -5.63 -3.76 -7.20
N VAL A 44 -4.72 -4.08 -6.28
CA VAL A 44 -3.44 -3.42 -6.17
C VAL A 44 -2.34 -4.44 -5.93
N MET A 45 -1.15 -4.21 -6.47
CA MET A 45 -0.01 -5.09 -6.34
C MET A 45 1.18 -4.35 -5.74
N ASP A 46 1.67 -4.83 -4.60
CA ASP A 46 2.92 -4.36 -4.02
C ASP A 46 4.10 -4.68 -4.97
N LYS A 47 5.15 -3.87 -4.92
CA LYS A 47 6.43 -4.29 -5.51
C LYS A 47 7.02 -5.42 -4.67
N PRO A 48 7.80 -6.35 -5.24
CA PRO A 48 8.50 -7.35 -4.45
C PRO A 48 9.43 -6.70 -3.41
N ASN A 49 9.67 -7.43 -2.31
CA ASN A 49 10.65 -7.10 -1.28
C ASN A 49 10.40 -5.75 -0.59
N ILE A 50 9.14 -5.39 -0.34
CA ILE A 50 8.85 -4.27 0.57
C ILE A 50 9.26 -4.71 1.98
N PRO A 51 10.14 -3.96 2.68
CA PRO A 51 10.60 -4.34 4.00
C PRO A 51 9.45 -4.38 5.00
N LYS A 52 9.70 -5.06 6.11
CA LYS A 52 8.81 -5.02 7.27
C LYS A 52 8.71 -3.62 7.84
N THR A 53 7.56 -3.31 8.40
CA THR A 53 7.37 -2.06 9.12
C THR A 53 8.14 -2.12 10.45
N PRO A 54 8.85 -1.04 10.84
CA PRO A 54 9.49 -0.98 12.15
C PRO A 54 8.50 -1.18 13.29
N LYS A 55 8.92 -1.87 14.36
CA LYS A 55 8.03 -2.24 15.47
C LYS A 55 7.38 -1.00 16.10
N GLY A 56 6.08 -1.07 16.35
CA GLY A 56 5.28 0.03 16.91
C GLY A 56 4.75 1.02 15.88
N PHE A 57 5.27 0.99 14.65
CA PHE A 57 4.72 1.75 13.54
C PHE A 57 3.80 0.86 12.71
N GLN A 58 2.88 1.48 11.96
CA GLN A 58 1.99 0.77 11.05
C GLN A 58 2.06 1.38 9.65
N ARG A 59 2.33 0.58 8.62
CA ARG A 59 2.31 1.02 7.22
C ARG A 59 0.88 0.97 6.67
N VAL A 60 0.33 2.12 6.33
CA VAL A 60 -1.03 2.25 5.78
C VAL A 60 -0.96 2.63 4.31
N SER A 61 -1.68 1.89 3.46
CA SER A 61 -1.86 2.22 2.05
C SER A 61 -3.22 2.85 1.82
N VAL A 62 -3.25 4.07 1.26
CA VAL A 62 -4.46 4.85 1.04
C VAL A 62 -4.70 5.02 -0.45
N MET A 63 -5.84 4.52 -0.95
CA MET A 63 -6.28 4.71 -2.33
C MET A 63 -6.75 6.15 -2.53
N ARG A 64 -6.30 6.80 -3.60
CA ARG A 64 -6.82 8.12 -3.98
C ARG A 64 -8.27 8.02 -4.47
N ARG A 65 -9.02 9.09 -4.27
CA ARG A 65 -10.44 9.17 -4.64
C ARG A 65 -10.72 8.94 -6.13
N ASP A 66 -9.73 9.23 -6.97
CA ASP A 66 -9.76 9.05 -8.43
C ASP A 66 -9.19 7.70 -8.89
N TYR A 67 -8.79 6.82 -7.95
CA TYR A 67 -8.20 5.50 -8.21
C TYR A 67 -6.94 5.52 -9.08
N SER A 68 -6.32 6.68 -9.24
CA SER A 68 -5.15 6.87 -10.10
C SER A 68 -3.88 6.21 -9.52
N LYS A 69 -3.78 6.19 -8.19
CA LYS A 69 -2.67 5.59 -7.43
C LYS A 69 -3.03 5.40 -5.96
N MET A 70 -2.21 4.62 -5.27
CA MET A 70 -2.15 4.61 -3.81
C MET A 70 -1.01 5.49 -3.31
N ASP A 71 -1.21 6.07 -2.13
CA ASP A 71 -0.17 6.71 -1.34
C ASP A 71 0.11 5.87 -0.08
N VAL A 72 1.36 5.79 0.35
CA VAL A 72 1.76 5.10 1.58
C VAL A 72 1.99 6.12 2.68
N GLN A 73 1.46 5.83 3.86
CA GLN A 73 1.58 6.62 5.07
C GLN A 73 1.99 5.70 6.22
N TYR A 74 2.55 6.25 7.28
CA TYR A 74 2.84 5.53 8.51
C TYR A 74 2.03 6.11 9.65
N VAL A 75 1.45 5.25 10.47
CA VAL A 75 0.91 5.61 11.78
C VAL A 75 2.01 5.34 12.79
N THR A 76 2.34 6.35 13.57
CA THR A 76 3.36 6.27 14.64
C THR A 76 2.75 5.65 15.91
N PRO A 77 3.58 5.24 16.89
CA PRO A 77 3.09 4.67 18.16
C PRO A 77 2.11 5.56 18.94
N ASP A 78 2.23 6.88 18.82
CA ASP A 78 1.32 7.88 19.40
C ASP A 78 0.05 8.15 18.55
N GLY A 79 -0.07 7.50 17.39
CA GLY A 79 -1.21 7.61 16.49
C GLY A 79 -1.09 8.72 15.43
N THR A 80 0.04 9.42 15.37
CA THR A 80 0.29 10.47 14.37
C THR A 80 0.48 9.87 12.98
N MET A 81 -0.16 10.47 11.97
CA MET A 81 0.01 10.04 10.57
C MET A 81 1.13 10.82 9.87
N VAL A 82 2.15 10.09 9.43
CA VAL A 82 3.31 10.62 8.71
C VAL A 82 3.27 10.18 7.25
N ARG A 83 3.28 11.14 6.33
CA ARG A 83 3.04 10.90 4.89
C ARG A 83 4.29 10.82 4.03
N SER A 84 5.46 11.09 4.60
CA SER A 84 6.69 11.19 3.84
C SER A 84 7.92 10.98 4.71
N LYS A 85 9.04 10.64 4.06
CA LYS A 85 10.32 10.41 4.72
C LYS A 85 10.83 11.62 5.54
N PRO A 86 10.75 12.88 5.07
CA PRO A 86 11.11 14.02 5.90
C PRO A 86 10.30 14.11 7.19
N GLY A 87 9.01 13.73 7.17
CA GLY A 87 8.19 13.69 8.38
C GLY A 87 8.65 12.61 9.36
N ILE A 88 9.11 11.46 8.87
CA ILE A 88 9.68 10.41 9.72
C ILE A 88 10.98 10.88 10.37
N ILE A 89 11.84 11.57 9.61
CA ILE A 89 13.09 12.13 10.15
C ILE A 89 12.77 13.08 11.30
N ALA A 90 11.87 14.04 11.08
CA ALA A 90 11.46 14.99 12.12
C ALA A 90 10.86 14.28 13.35
N TYR A 91 10.02 13.25 13.13
CA TYR A 91 9.44 12.46 14.21
C TYR A 91 10.52 11.75 15.04
N LEU A 92 11.49 11.08 14.39
CA LEU A 92 12.56 10.37 15.10
C LEU A 92 13.51 11.33 15.85
N GLU A 93 13.70 12.55 15.37
CA GLU A 93 14.45 13.60 16.09
C GLU A 93 13.73 14.06 17.37
N GLU A 94 12.40 14.11 17.35
CA GLU A 94 11.57 14.48 18.50
C GLU A 94 11.35 13.32 19.50
N HIS A 95 11.58 12.08 19.07
CA HIS A 95 11.35 10.85 19.85
C HIS A 95 12.63 9.98 19.98
N PRO A 96 13.60 10.37 20.85
CA PRO A 96 14.85 9.63 21.04
C PRO A 96 14.70 8.18 21.51
N GLU A 97 13.53 7.80 22.04
CA GLU A 97 13.21 6.42 22.44
C GLU A 97 13.28 5.42 21.27
N TYR A 98 13.19 5.89 20.03
CA TYR A 98 13.30 5.09 18.80
C TYR A 98 14.69 5.21 18.13
N SER A 99 15.74 5.52 18.89
CA SER A 99 17.10 5.71 18.37
C SER A 99 17.71 4.49 17.66
N ASP A 100 17.14 3.29 17.84
CA ASP A 100 17.51 2.06 17.15
C ASP A 100 16.91 1.95 15.73
N ILE A 101 15.93 2.79 15.40
CA ILE A 101 15.22 2.79 14.12
C ILE A 101 15.81 3.85 13.20
N SER A 102 16.11 3.48 11.96
CA SER A 102 16.62 4.39 10.94
C SER A 102 15.49 4.92 10.03
N PRO A 103 15.55 6.17 9.56
CA PRO A 103 14.68 6.66 8.49
C PRO A 103 14.73 5.83 7.19
N THR A 104 15.75 4.99 7.01
CA THR A 104 15.87 4.07 5.87
C THR A 104 14.97 2.84 5.98
N ASP A 105 14.52 2.50 7.19
CA ASP A 105 13.71 1.31 7.44
C ASP A 105 12.25 1.53 6.99
N PHE A 106 11.87 2.79 6.77
CA PHE A 106 10.57 3.18 6.27
C PHE A 106 10.52 3.20 4.75
N CYS A 107 9.67 2.33 4.17
CA CYS A 107 9.47 2.23 2.73
C CYS A 107 8.16 2.88 2.28
N PHE A 108 8.24 3.94 1.48
CA PHE A 108 7.10 4.65 0.89
C PHE A 108 6.74 4.16 -0.51
N THR A 109 7.27 3.01 -0.94
CA THR A 109 6.90 2.40 -2.21
C THR A 109 5.43 2.03 -2.21
N SER A 110 4.65 2.63 -3.11
CA SER A 110 3.22 2.38 -3.20
C SER A 110 2.87 1.16 -4.04
N PRO A 111 1.80 0.43 -3.65
CA PRO A 111 1.20 -0.58 -4.52
C PRO A 111 0.78 0.03 -5.86
N LYS A 112 0.98 -0.72 -6.94
CA LYS A 112 0.47 -0.36 -8.27
C LYS A 112 -1.00 -0.73 -8.38
N VAL A 113 -1.82 0.23 -8.80
CA VAL A 113 -3.23 -0.04 -9.10
C VAL A 113 -3.36 -0.81 -10.40
N VAL A 114 -4.12 -1.89 -10.38
CA VAL A 114 -4.46 -2.69 -11.55
C VAL A 114 -5.66 -2.06 -12.24
N ARG A 115 -5.41 -1.33 -13.33
CA ARG A 115 -6.42 -0.45 -13.95
C ARG A 115 -7.62 -1.23 -14.48
N GLU A 116 -7.38 -2.42 -15.00
CA GLU A 116 -8.37 -3.31 -15.60
C GLU A 116 -9.43 -3.78 -14.59
N THR A 117 -9.11 -3.68 -13.29
CA THR A 117 -10.01 -4.06 -12.20
C THR A 117 -10.76 -2.89 -11.59
N ILE A 118 -10.50 -1.65 -12.04
CA ILE A 118 -11.25 -0.49 -11.56
C ILE A 118 -12.68 -0.59 -12.12
N PRO A 119 -13.71 -0.55 -11.24
CA PRO A 119 -15.10 -0.61 -11.71
C PRO A 119 -15.43 0.52 -12.71
N GLU A 120 -16.06 0.19 -13.84
CA GLU A 120 -16.32 1.15 -14.94
C GLU A 120 -17.12 2.40 -14.52
N HIS A 121 -17.97 2.28 -13.50
CA HIS A 121 -18.77 3.41 -13.00
C HIS A 121 -17.91 4.50 -12.32
N ILE A 122 -16.65 4.19 -12.01
CA ILE A 122 -15.68 5.10 -11.39
C ILE A 122 -14.89 5.85 -12.46
N GLU A 123 -14.47 5.19 -13.54
CA GLU A 123 -13.74 5.82 -14.66
C GLU A 123 -14.55 6.95 -15.31
N LYS A 124 -15.89 6.82 -15.35
CA LYS A 124 -16.80 7.80 -15.97
C LYS A 124 -16.93 9.13 -15.20
N LYS A 125 -16.30 9.30 -14.02
CA LYS A 125 -16.33 10.55 -13.24
C LYS A 125 -15.23 11.58 -13.59
N SER A 126 -14.58 11.44 -14.74
CA SER A 126 -13.77 12.53 -15.33
C SER A 126 -14.51 13.14 -16.53
N PRO A 127 -15.23 14.25 -16.34
CA PRO A 127 -14.80 15.47 -17.03
C PRO A 127 -15.03 16.72 -16.17
N CYS A 128 -13.96 17.35 -15.70
CA CYS A 128 -14.02 18.77 -15.37
C CYS A 128 -13.91 19.53 -16.70
N GLY A 129 -15.06 19.98 -17.24
CA GLY A 129 -15.14 20.67 -18.52
C GLY A 129 -14.37 21.99 -18.50
N SER A 130 -13.26 22.06 -19.24
CA SER A 130 -12.61 23.33 -19.57
C SER A 130 -13.49 24.13 -20.52
N VAL A 131 -14.29 25.06 -19.99
CA VAL A 131 -15.01 26.06 -20.79
C VAL A 131 -13.97 26.94 -21.49
N LYS A 132 -13.75 26.70 -22.78
CA LYS A 132 -12.96 27.58 -23.65
C LYS A 132 -13.74 28.88 -23.88
N LYS A 133 -13.32 29.99 -23.24
CA LYS A 133 -13.75 31.34 -23.62
C LYS A 133 -13.29 31.63 -25.05
N GLN A 134 -14.21 31.69 -26.00
CA GLN A 134 -13.96 32.25 -27.33
C GLN A 134 -13.73 33.76 -27.20
N LYS A 135 -12.58 34.24 -27.68
CA LYS A 135 -12.28 35.66 -27.88
C LYS A 135 -12.99 36.09 -29.16
N LYS A 136 -13.91 37.06 -29.06
CA LYS A 136 -14.59 37.69 -30.19
C LYS A 136 -13.62 38.72 -30.80
N VAL A 137 -13.38 38.64 -32.11
CA VAL A 137 -12.75 39.68 -32.93
C VAL A 137 -13.84 40.59 -33.47
#